data_AF-A0A854E713-F1
#
_entry.id   AF-A0A854E713-F1
#
_cell.length_a   1.000
_cell.length_b   1.000
_cell.length_c   1.000
_cell.angle_alpha   90.00
_cell.angle_beta   90.00
_cell.angle_gamma   90.00
#
_symmetry.space_group_name_H-M   'P 1'
#
loop_
_entity.id
_entity.type
_entity.pdbx_description
1 polymer ?
#
loop_
_entity_poly.entity_id
_entity_poly.type
_entity_poly.pdbx_seq_one_letter_code
_entity_poly.pdbx_strand_id
1 'polypeptide(L)'
;MPPVHQDDGNAHVRYEAFQPSADDPEPGAFWGWAMIGGNSGLMCAPLPLMAYDALTRATAAACARVGLEGLSVLSFRSTHYDTQGPTEVERHESFLAPYGVSASGATWLNLSVVDPMVTLACGTALELAAAAFGIANDKPDRSPSVIVASVLDSIKGRSALVDALVWVLATAYEEGLALTLARVFKLNPKDVLPSGGYPVIELQGSARSLREVRVAWVTPRKTARIQQKS
;
A
#
# COMPACT_ATOMS: atom_id res chain seq x y z
N MET A 1 -29.02 -13.03 -12.95
CA MET A 1 -29.16 -13.31 -11.51
C MET A 1 -28.10 -12.49 -10.79
N PRO A 2 -28.46 -11.61 -9.84
CA PRO A 2 -27.46 -10.97 -8.99
C PRO A 2 -26.93 -12.02 -7.99
N PRO A 3 -25.66 -11.94 -7.56
CA PRO A 3 -25.14 -12.85 -6.56
C PRO A 3 -25.80 -12.56 -5.20
N VAL A 4 -26.25 -13.63 -4.55
CA VAL A 4 -26.81 -13.60 -3.20
C VAL A 4 -25.66 -13.44 -2.22
N HIS A 5 -25.64 -12.33 -1.49
CA HIS A 5 -24.77 -12.19 -0.32
C HIS A 5 -25.36 -13.03 0.82
N GLN A 6 -24.80 -14.23 1.04
CA GLN A 6 -24.92 -14.93 2.31
C GLN A 6 -23.86 -14.38 3.27
N ASP A 7 -24.31 -13.64 4.27
CA ASP A 7 -23.47 -13.09 5.33
C ASP A 7 -23.32 -14.14 6.44
N ASP A 8 -22.45 -15.12 6.20
CA ASP A 8 -22.20 -16.25 7.10
C ASP A 8 -21.17 -15.91 8.20
N GLY A 9 -21.23 -14.73 8.85
CA GLY A 9 -20.46 -14.42 10.08
C GLY A 9 -18.94 -14.72 10.04
N ASN A 10 -18.36 -14.86 8.86
CA ASN A 10 -16.98 -15.27 8.64
C ASN A 10 -16.09 -14.02 8.62
N ALA A 11 -14.78 -14.21 8.86
CA ALA A 11 -13.82 -13.13 8.62
C ALA A 11 -14.07 -12.57 7.22
N HIS A 12 -14.25 -11.25 7.10
CA HIS A 12 -14.34 -10.63 5.79
C HIS A 12 -12.95 -10.72 5.16
N VAL A 13 -12.86 -11.42 4.03
CA VAL A 13 -11.62 -11.53 3.28
C VAL A 13 -11.84 -10.92 1.90
N ARG A 14 -11.07 -9.88 1.57
CA ARG A 14 -10.97 -9.39 0.18
C ARG A 14 -9.86 -10.17 -0.50
N TYR A 15 -10.15 -10.72 -1.66
CA TYR A 15 -9.19 -11.46 -2.46
C TYR A 15 -8.95 -10.72 -3.77
N GLU A 16 -7.68 -10.58 -4.13
CA GLU A 16 -7.26 -10.11 -5.45
C GLU A 16 -6.17 -11.01 -6.01
N ALA A 17 -6.20 -11.21 -7.33
CA ALA A 17 -5.20 -11.98 -8.05
C ALA A 17 -4.61 -11.12 -9.17
N PHE A 18 -3.29 -11.05 -9.20
CA PHE A 18 -2.51 -10.25 -10.13
C PHE A 18 -1.75 -11.17 -11.06
N GLN A 19 -2.03 -11.03 -12.36
CA GLN A 19 -1.31 -11.73 -13.41
C GLN A 19 -0.37 -10.75 -14.11
N PRO A 20 0.79 -11.21 -14.62
CA PRO A 20 1.73 -10.36 -15.31
C PRO A 20 1.07 -9.62 -16.48
N SER A 21 1.29 -8.32 -16.56
CA SER A 21 1.10 -7.55 -17.79
C SER A 21 2.00 -8.06 -18.91
N ALA A 22 1.71 -7.64 -20.15
CA ALA A 22 2.53 -7.95 -21.31
C ALA A 22 3.98 -7.45 -21.14
N ASP A 23 4.12 -6.27 -20.53
CA ASP A 23 5.40 -5.61 -20.30
C ASP A 23 5.71 -5.55 -18.81
N ASP A 24 6.88 -6.03 -18.42
CA ASP A 24 7.39 -5.86 -17.06
C ASP A 24 7.84 -4.41 -16.83
N PRO A 25 7.78 -3.92 -15.57
CA PRO A 25 8.25 -2.58 -15.24
C PRO A 25 9.74 -2.39 -15.54
N GLU A 26 10.14 -1.16 -15.87
CA GLU A 26 11.53 -0.80 -16.15
C GLU A 26 12.49 -1.28 -15.04
N PRO A 27 13.74 -1.65 -15.39
CA PRO A 27 14.75 -2.00 -14.41
C PRO A 27 14.89 -0.91 -13.34
N GLY A 28 14.95 -1.31 -12.08
CA GLY A 28 15.04 -0.39 -10.95
C GLY A 28 13.69 -0.09 -10.27
N ALA A 29 12.56 -0.55 -10.83
CA ALA A 29 11.24 -0.35 -10.24
C ALA A 29 11.12 -0.88 -8.79
N PHE A 30 11.93 -1.88 -8.44
CA PHE A 30 11.93 -2.49 -7.10
C PHE A 30 12.80 -1.77 -6.06
N TRP A 31 13.59 -0.76 -6.44
CA TRP A 31 14.47 -0.06 -5.49
C TRP A 31 13.68 0.59 -4.36
N GLY A 32 12.61 1.27 -4.72
CA GLY A 32 11.68 1.88 -3.78
C GLY A 32 11.00 0.88 -2.87
N TRP A 33 10.57 -0.24 -3.43
CA TRP A 33 9.92 -1.33 -2.71
C TRP A 33 10.85 -2.04 -1.74
N ALA A 34 12.11 -2.27 -2.10
CA ALA A 34 13.10 -2.90 -1.22
C ALA A 34 13.51 -2.02 -0.02
N MET A 35 13.09 -0.75 -0.02
CA MET A 35 13.19 0.18 1.11
C MET A 35 11.94 0.17 2.01
N ILE A 36 10.84 -0.43 1.57
CA ILE A 36 9.62 -0.62 2.35
C ILE A 36 9.71 -1.94 3.10
N GLY A 37 9.63 -1.90 4.43
CA GLY A 37 9.57 -3.10 5.26
C GLY A 37 10.89 -3.84 5.49
N GLY A 38 11.99 -3.39 4.89
CA GLY A 38 13.33 -3.84 5.25
C GLY A 38 13.75 -3.30 6.63
N ASN A 39 14.91 -3.76 7.15
CA ASN A 39 15.50 -3.26 8.41
C ASN A 39 15.72 -1.73 8.44
N SER A 40 15.62 -1.07 7.29
CA SER A 40 15.63 0.38 7.16
C SER A 40 14.24 0.93 7.50
N GLY A 41 14.02 1.30 8.76
CA GLY A 41 12.80 1.96 9.25
C GLY A 41 12.61 3.38 8.68
N LEU A 42 12.52 3.49 7.36
CA LEU A 42 12.37 4.76 6.66
C LEU A 42 10.96 5.30 6.86
N MET A 43 10.86 6.60 7.10
CA MET A 43 9.58 7.31 7.24
C MET A 43 8.91 7.57 5.88
N CYS A 44 9.69 7.54 4.80
CA CYS A 44 9.20 7.74 3.43
C CYS A 44 9.83 6.73 2.48
N ALA A 45 9.06 6.29 1.48
CA ALA A 45 9.55 5.43 0.41
C ALA A 45 9.32 6.08 -0.96
N PRO A 46 10.32 6.11 -1.86
CA PRO A 46 10.06 6.34 -3.26
C PRO A 46 9.34 5.11 -3.84
N LEU A 47 8.36 5.33 -4.70
CA LEU A 47 7.49 4.32 -5.29
C LEU A 47 7.40 4.59 -6.80
N PRO A 48 7.12 3.57 -7.61
CA PRO A 48 6.81 3.75 -9.02
C PRO A 48 5.63 4.71 -9.22
N LEU A 49 5.62 5.45 -10.33
CA LEU A 49 4.60 6.48 -10.61
C LEU A 49 3.16 5.95 -10.54
N MET A 50 2.93 4.68 -10.93
CA MET A 50 1.61 4.04 -10.84
C MET A 50 1.03 4.02 -9.40
N ALA A 51 1.87 4.09 -8.37
CA ALA A 51 1.42 4.19 -6.99
C ALA A 51 0.71 5.52 -6.72
N TYR A 52 1.04 6.60 -7.44
CA TYR A 52 0.39 7.91 -7.28
C TYR A 52 -1.12 7.81 -7.52
N ASP A 53 -1.53 7.23 -8.65
CA ASP A 53 -2.95 7.14 -9.00
C ASP A 53 -3.71 6.22 -8.03
N ALA A 54 -3.07 5.14 -7.57
CA ALA A 54 -3.63 4.27 -6.55
C ALA A 54 -3.83 4.99 -5.21
N LEU A 55 -2.84 5.78 -4.78
CA LEU A 55 -2.92 6.59 -3.56
C LEU A 55 -3.97 7.68 -3.67
N THR A 56 -4.13 8.33 -4.83
CA THR A 56 -5.20 9.31 -5.07
C THR A 56 -6.59 8.70 -4.95
N ARG A 57 -6.82 7.52 -5.54
CA ARG A 57 -8.09 6.80 -5.36
C ARG A 57 -8.31 6.41 -3.90
N ALA A 58 -7.27 5.91 -3.23
CA ALA A 58 -7.34 5.54 -1.82
C ALA A 58 -7.59 6.74 -0.91
N THR A 59 -7.09 7.94 -1.25
CA THR A 59 -7.40 9.18 -0.53
C THR A 59 -8.89 9.50 -0.60
N ALA A 60 -9.47 9.47 -1.81
CA ALA A 60 -10.90 9.73 -2.00
C ALA A 60 -11.75 8.70 -1.24
N ALA A 61 -11.38 7.41 -1.29
CA ALA A 61 -12.05 6.36 -0.55
C ALA A 61 -11.96 6.55 0.98
N ALA A 62 -10.78 6.94 1.49
CA ALA A 62 -10.60 7.23 2.91
C ALA A 62 -11.46 8.41 3.37
N CYS A 63 -11.52 9.50 2.59
CA CYS A 63 -12.40 10.64 2.87
C CYS A 63 -13.87 10.23 2.87
N ALA A 64 -14.30 9.46 1.87
CA ALA A 64 -15.67 8.94 1.78
C ALA A 64 -16.05 8.09 2.99
N ARG A 65 -15.17 7.18 3.39
CA ARG A 65 -15.36 6.30 4.55
C ARG A 65 -15.60 7.07 5.85
N VAL A 66 -15.07 8.28 5.98
CA VAL A 66 -15.21 9.11 7.19
C VAL A 66 -16.21 10.26 7.02
N GLY A 67 -16.96 10.31 5.91
CA GLY A 67 -17.95 11.35 5.65
C GLY A 67 -17.36 12.72 5.33
N LEU A 68 -16.14 12.77 4.76
CA LEU A 68 -15.42 13.98 4.38
C LEU A 68 -15.27 14.13 2.85
N GLU A 69 -16.31 13.74 2.09
CA GLU A 69 -16.31 13.67 0.61
C GLU A 69 -16.10 15.01 -0.13
N GLY A 70 -16.10 16.14 0.60
CA GLY A 70 -15.82 17.48 0.06
C GLY A 70 -14.52 18.11 0.56
N LEU A 71 -13.72 17.41 1.37
CA LEU A 71 -12.51 17.94 1.96
C LEU A 71 -11.44 18.16 0.88
N SER A 72 -10.88 19.38 0.83
CA SER A 72 -9.84 19.70 -0.15
C SER A 72 -8.54 18.97 0.16
N VAL A 73 -8.01 18.24 -0.82
CA VAL A 73 -6.76 17.49 -0.69
C VAL A 73 -5.62 18.29 -1.33
N LEU A 74 -4.69 18.77 -0.52
CA LEU A 74 -3.50 19.46 -1.01
C LEU A 74 -2.43 18.41 -1.37
N SER A 75 -2.14 18.27 -2.66
CA SER A 75 -1.13 17.32 -3.18
C SER A 75 0.11 18.05 -3.69
N PHE A 76 1.30 17.54 -3.37
CA PHE A 76 2.55 18.04 -3.94
C PHE A 76 2.84 17.37 -5.29
N ARG A 77 2.70 18.12 -6.39
CA ARG A 77 3.33 17.81 -7.68
C ARG A 77 4.52 18.76 -7.86
N SER A 78 5.74 18.24 -7.77
CA SER A 78 7.00 18.99 -7.66
C SER A 78 7.36 19.97 -8.80
N THR A 79 6.48 20.27 -9.76
CA THR A 79 6.82 21.19 -10.86
C THR A 79 6.30 22.60 -10.70
N HIS A 80 5.31 22.87 -9.84
CA HIS A 80 4.88 24.22 -9.52
C HIS A 80 4.53 24.32 -8.03
N TYR A 81 5.35 25.04 -7.27
CA TYR A 81 4.85 25.66 -6.05
C TYR A 81 3.83 26.71 -6.50
N ASP A 82 2.55 26.42 -6.34
CA ASP A 82 1.59 27.52 -6.35
C ASP A 82 1.88 28.33 -5.09
N THR A 83 2.54 29.48 -5.27
CA THR A 83 2.89 30.40 -4.18
C THR A 83 1.66 31.10 -3.63
N GLN A 84 0.51 30.97 -4.30
CA GLN A 84 -0.79 31.21 -3.71
C GLN A 84 -1.15 30.00 -2.85
N GLY A 85 -0.54 29.94 -1.66
CA GLY A 85 -0.95 28.98 -0.64
C GLY A 85 -2.46 29.10 -0.38
N PRO A 86 -3.12 28.02 0.08
CA PRO A 86 -4.56 28.02 0.32
C PRO A 86 -4.93 29.22 1.19
N THR A 87 -6.01 29.90 0.79
CA THR A 87 -6.64 30.97 1.56
C THR A 87 -6.99 30.47 2.96
N GLU A 88 -7.09 31.37 3.94
CA GLU A 88 -7.29 31.00 5.35
C GLU A 88 -8.55 30.14 5.57
N VAL A 89 -9.58 30.31 4.73
CA VAL A 89 -10.80 29.51 4.70
C VAL A 89 -10.52 28.07 4.20
N GLU A 90 -9.72 27.90 3.16
CA GLU A 90 -9.35 26.58 2.62
C GLU A 90 -8.52 25.76 3.61
N ARG A 91 -7.76 26.38 4.52
CA ARG A 91 -6.96 25.66 5.53
C ARG A 91 -7.80 24.92 6.57
N HIS A 92 -9.02 25.39 6.84
CA HIS A 92 -9.90 24.75 7.81
C HIS A 92 -10.67 23.55 7.22
N GLU A 93 -10.75 23.46 5.89
CA GLU A 93 -11.44 22.41 5.13
C GLU A 93 -10.48 21.65 4.19
N SER A 94 -9.20 21.57 4.55
CA SER A 94 -8.21 20.83 3.78
C SER A 94 -7.25 20.03 4.65
N PHE A 95 -6.61 19.05 4.01
CA PHE A 95 -5.43 18.40 4.58
C PHE A 95 -4.39 18.15 3.50
N LEU A 96 -3.16 17.97 3.96
CA LEU A 96 -2.06 17.62 3.09
C LEU A 96 -2.04 16.11 2.84
N ALA A 97 -2.06 15.72 1.57
CA ALA A 97 -1.88 14.33 1.18
C ALA A 97 -0.52 13.82 1.70
N PRO A 98 -0.47 12.68 2.41
CA PRO A 98 0.78 12.09 2.88
C PRO A 98 1.59 11.40 1.76
N TYR A 99 1.46 11.87 0.52
CA TYR A 99 2.22 11.43 -0.65
C TYR A 99 2.32 12.56 -1.67
N GLY A 100 3.19 12.39 -2.66
CA GLY A 100 3.33 13.33 -3.77
C GLY A 100 4.26 12.79 -4.85
N VAL A 101 4.62 13.65 -5.80
CA VAL A 101 5.58 13.32 -6.87
C VAL A 101 6.86 14.13 -6.64
N SER A 102 8.00 13.46 -6.59
CA SER A 102 9.32 14.08 -6.47
C SER A 102 9.72 14.79 -7.78
N ALA A 103 10.78 15.61 -7.72
CA ALA A 103 11.36 16.24 -8.91
C ALA A 103 11.87 15.20 -9.94
N SER A 104 12.23 14.00 -9.48
CA SER A 104 12.65 12.89 -10.35
C SER A 104 11.49 12.10 -10.95
N GLY A 105 10.24 12.49 -10.68
CA GLY A 105 9.05 11.79 -11.18
C GLY A 105 8.66 10.53 -10.38
N ALA A 106 9.36 10.22 -9.29
CA ALA A 106 8.99 9.14 -8.40
C ALA A 106 7.87 9.57 -7.45
N THR A 107 6.93 8.66 -7.17
CA THR A 107 5.96 8.90 -6.11
C THR A 107 6.67 8.77 -4.76
N TRP A 108 6.46 9.69 -3.83
CA TRP A 108 6.89 9.50 -2.44
C TRP A 108 5.65 9.28 -1.58
N LEU A 109 5.74 8.38 -0.60
CA LEU A 109 4.69 8.13 0.39
C LEU A 109 5.28 8.25 1.79
N ASN A 110 4.61 8.98 2.68
CA ASN A 110 4.89 8.99 4.11
C ASN A 110 4.23 7.77 4.77
N LEU A 111 5.05 6.88 5.34
CA LEU A 111 4.61 5.61 5.89
C LEU A 111 3.97 5.71 7.28
N SER A 112 3.89 6.90 7.89
CA SER A 112 3.21 7.10 9.19
C SER A 112 1.70 6.83 9.15
N VAL A 113 1.10 6.82 7.95
CA VAL A 113 -0.31 6.46 7.73
C VAL A 113 -0.48 5.01 7.25
N VAL A 114 0.58 4.20 7.29
CA VAL A 114 0.55 2.79 6.90
C VAL A 114 0.95 1.94 8.09
N ASP A 115 0.22 0.85 8.34
CA ASP A 115 0.57 -0.07 9.43
C ASP A 115 1.97 -0.69 9.18
N PRO A 116 2.91 -0.61 10.15
CA PRO A 116 4.23 -1.21 10.03
C PRO A 116 4.24 -2.73 9.75
N MET A 117 3.22 -3.46 10.17
CA MET A 117 3.10 -4.89 9.85
C MET A 117 2.81 -5.12 8.37
N VAL A 118 2.08 -4.21 7.72
CA VAL A 118 1.84 -4.28 6.28
C VAL A 118 3.10 -3.96 5.50
N THR A 119 3.86 -2.95 5.92
CA THR A 119 5.14 -2.66 5.28
C THR A 119 6.11 -3.83 5.42
N LEU A 120 6.19 -4.46 6.61
CA LEU A 120 6.96 -5.68 6.84
C LEU A 120 6.52 -6.83 5.91
N ALA A 121 5.21 -7.07 5.77
CA ALA A 121 4.69 -8.10 4.87
C ALA A 121 5.10 -7.87 3.41
N CYS A 122 5.07 -6.62 2.93
CA CYS A 122 5.61 -6.25 1.62
C CYS A 122 7.11 -6.57 1.50
N GLY A 123 7.91 -6.19 2.50
CA GLY A 123 9.34 -6.48 2.56
C GLY A 123 9.64 -7.99 2.49
N THR A 124 8.95 -8.79 3.30
CA THR A 124 9.08 -10.25 3.30
C THR A 124 8.67 -10.86 1.96
N ALA A 125 7.60 -10.37 1.32
CA ALA A 125 7.19 -10.85 0.01
C ALA A 125 8.25 -10.62 -1.07
N LEU A 126 8.93 -9.47 -1.04
CA LEU A 126 10.04 -9.15 -1.95
C LEU A 126 11.23 -10.10 -1.74
N GLU A 127 11.62 -10.33 -0.49
CA GLU A 127 12.72 -11.23 -0.14
C GLU A 127 12.42 -12.67 -0.57
N LEU A 128 11.21 -13.16 -0.29
CA LEU A 128 10.77 -14.50 -0.69
C LEU A 128 10.69 -14.64 -2.21
N ALA A 129 10.18 -13.64 -2.93
CA ALA A 129 10.15 -13.65 -4.38
C ALA A 129 11.57 -13.70 -4.98
N ALA A 130 12.48 -12.88 -4.44
CA ALA A 130 13.88 -12.86 -4.87
C ALA A 130 14.56 -14.21 -4.63
N ALA A 131 14.34 -14.82 -3.46
CA ALA A 131 14.92 -16.12 -3.11
C ALA A 131 14.34 -17.28 -3.94
N ALA A 132 13.02 -17.28 -4.19
CA ALA A 132 12.32 -18.39 -4.84
C ALA A 132 12.45 -18.37 -6.38
N PHE A 133 12.45 -17.18 -6.99
CA PHE A 133 12.39 -17.03 -8.45
C PHE A 133 13.63 -16.35 -9.03
N GLY A 134 14.45 -15.68 -8.22
CA GLY A 134 15.61 -14.95 -8.68
C GLY A 134 16.80 -15.84 -9.08
N ILE A 135 17.80 -15.22 -9.70
CA ILE A 135 19.13 -15.78 -9.85
C ILE A 135 19.99 -15.23 -8.69
N ALA A 136 20.73 -16.12 -8.01
CA ALA A 136 21.65 -15.70 -6.97
C ALA A 136 22.59 -14.60 -7.47
N ASN A 137 22.71 -13.53 -6.70
CA ASN A 137 23.53 -12.37 -7.03
C ASN A 137 24.71 -12.33 -6.07
N ASP A 138 25.85 -12.88 -6.50
CA ASP A 138 27.06 -13.05 -5.68
C ASP A 138 27.87 -11.75 -5.54
N LYS A 139 27.21 -10.60 -5.36
CA LYS A 139 27.86 -9.30 -5.19
C LYS A 139 27.85 -8.89 -3.70
N PRO A 140 28.87 -9.28 -2.91
CA PRO A 140 28.87 -9.08 -1.45
C PRO A 140 28.98 -7.61 -1.02
N ASP A 141 29.44 -6.71 -1.90
CA ASP A 141 29.69 -5.30 -1.55
C ASP A 141 28.42 -4.41 -1.59
N ARG A 142 27.24 -4.98 -1.80
CA ARG A 142 25.97 -4.24 -1.92
C ARG A 142 25.10 -4.40 -0.69
N SER A 143 24.29 -3.38 -0.38
CA SER A 143 23.30 -3.50 0.68
C SER A 143 22.25 -4.56 0.34
N PRO A 144 21.67 -5.25 1.34
CA PRO A 144 20.65 -6.28 1.11
C PRO A 144 19.48 -5.81 0.24
N SER A 145 18.95 -4.60 0.48
CA SER A 145 17.86 -4.02 -0.32
C SER A 145 18.23 -3.86 -1.81
N VAL A 146 19.46 -3.46 -2.12
CA VAL A 146 19.93 -3.32 -3.51
C VAL A 146 20.09 -4.68 -4.17
N ILE A 147 20.55 -5.69 -3.41
CA ILE A 147 20.65 -7.06 -3.91
C ILE A 147 19.25 -7.58 -4.25
N VAL A 148 18.29 -7.48 -3.33
CA VAL A 148 16.90 -7.91 -3.54
C VAL A 148 16.29 -7.22 -4.75
N ALA A 149 16.35 -5.88 -4.81
CA ALA A 149 15.82 -5.13 -5.96
C ALA A 149 16.43 -5.58 -7.29
N SER A 150 17.75 -5.74 -7.34
CA SER A 150 18.46 -6.19 -8.54
C SER A 150 18.10 -7.62 -8.95
N VAL A 151 17.81 -8.51 -8.00
CA VAL A 151 17.37 -9.87 -8.28
C VAL A 151 15.95 -9.86 -8.84
N LEU A 152 15.05 -9.07 -8.23
CA LEU A 152 13.67 -8.94 -8.67
C LEU A 152 13.57 -8.38 -10.10
N ASP A 153 14.43 -7.43 -10.47
CA ASP A 153 14.51 -6.88 -11.83
C ASP A 153 14.81 -7.96 -12.90
N SER A 154 15.40 -9.10 -12.51
CA SER A 154 15.70 -10.21 -13.42
C SER A 154 14.55 -11.21 -13.61
N ILE A 155 13.48 -11.10 -12.82
CA ILE A 155 12.35 -12.02 -12.86
C ILE A 155 11.39 -11.60 -13.97
N LYS A 156 10.99 -12.56 -14.81
CA LYS A 156 9.93 -12.37 -15.80
C LYS A 156 8.57 -12.38 -15.11
N GLY A 157 7.69 -11.46 -15.50
CA GLY A 157 6.34 -11.33 -14.94
C GLY A 157 6.31 -10.66 -13.56
N ARG A 158 7.36 -9.89 -13.25
CA ARG A 158 7.50 -9.12 -12.01
C ARG A 158 6.49 -7.97 -11.92
N SER A 159 5.82 -7.59 -13.01
CA SER A 159 4.68 -6.66 -12.96
C SER A 159 3.58 -7.11 -12.00
N ALA A 160 3.25 -8.41 -11.96
CA ALA A 160 2.26 -8.95 -11.03
C ALA A 160 2.60 -8.66 -9.56
N LEU A 161 3.89 -8.71 -9.21
CA LEU A 161 4.35 -8.37 -7.86
C LEU A 161 4.24 -6.88 -7.57
N VAL A 162 4.59 -6.02 -8.53
CA VAL A 162 4.42 -4.57 -8.37
C VAL A 162 2.95 -4.21 -8.18
N ASP A 163 2.06 -4.74 -9.01
CA ASP A 163 0.62 -4.45 -8.93
C ASP A 163 0.03 -4.91 -7.59
N ALA A 164 0.42 -6.11 -7.14
CA ALA A 164 0.02 -6.63 -5.83
C ALA A 164 0.51 -5.74 -4.68
N LEU A 165 1.76 -5.29 -4.71
CA LEU A 165 2.33 -4.42 -3.69
C LEU A 165 1.68 -3.03 -3.69
N VAL A 166 1.38 -2.46 -4.86
CA VAL A 166 0.61 -1.21 -4.98
C VAL A 166 -0.77 -1.37 -4.37
N TRP A 167 -1.45 -2.48 -4.65
CA TRP A 167 -2.78 -2.75 -4.10
C TRP A 167 -2.77 -2.91 -2.58
N VAL A 168 -1.82 -3.70 -2.05
CA VAL A 168 -1.63 -3.87 -0.60
C VAL A 168 -1.38 -2.53 0.08
N LEU A 169 -0.47 -1.73 -0.48
CA LEU A 169 -0.09 -0.45 0.08
C LEU A 169 -1.23 0.56 0.03
N ALA A 170 -1.95 0.65 -1.09
CA ALA A 170 -3.11 1.54 -1.24
C ALA A 170 -4.24 1.17 -0.27
N THR A 171 -4.48 -0.13 -0.06
CA THR A 171 -5.47 -0.62 0.90
C THR A 171 -5.07 -0.24 2.34
N ALA A 172 -3.82 -0.49 2.72
CA ALA A 172 -3.31 -0.15 4.04
C ALA A 172 -3.31 1.37 4.30
N TYR A 173 -2.95 2.14 3.28
CA TYR A 173 -2.99 3.59 3.28
C TYR A 173 -4.40 4.12 3.47
N GLU A 174 -5.40 3.57 2.77
CA GLU A 174 -6.80 3.96 2.92
C GLU A 174 -7.25 3.78 4.38
N GLU A 175 -6.99 2.60 4.97
CA GLU A 175 -7.36 2.30 6.35
C GLU A 175 -6.66 3.23 7.36
N GLY A 176 -5.34 3.44 7.20
CA GLY A 176 -4.57 4.29 8.11
C GLY A 176 -4.84 5.78 7.95
N LEU A 177 -5.13 6.24 6.73
CA LEU A 177 -5.54 7.62 6.48
C LEU A 177 -6.93 7.88 7.08
N ALA A 178 -7.91 6.99 6.87
CA ALA A 178 -9.24 7.14 7.46
C ALA A 178 -9.17 7.26 8.99
N LEU A 179 -8.35 6.43 9.64
CA LEU A 179 -8.06 6.52 11.07
C LEU A 179 -7.46 7.86 11.49
N THR A 180 -6.50 8.34 10.70
CA THR A 180 -5.82 9.62 10.95
C THR A 180 -6.79 10.78 10.83
N LEU A 181 -7.60 10.81 9.76
CA LEU A 181 -8.62 11.83 9.54
C LEU A 181 -9.66 11.81 10.67
N ALA A 182 -10.16 10.64 11.06
CA ALA A 182 -11.12 10.54 12.17
C ALA A 182 -10.57 11.10 13.49
N ARG A 183 -9.28 10.86 13.77
CA ARG A 183 -8.62 11.42 14.95
C ARG A 183 -8.49 12.94 14.86
N VAL A 184 -8.03 13.45 13.72
CA VAL A 184 -7.79 14.89 13.50
C VAL A 184 -9.10 15.67 13.56
N PHE A 185 -10.15 15.17 12.89
CA PHE A 185 -11.47 15.79 12.82
C PHE A 185 -12.39 15.40 13.98
N LYS A 186 -11.88 14.66 14.99
CA LYS A 186 -12.61 14.23 16.19
C LYS A 186 -13.94 13.51 15.88
N LEU A 187 -13.94 12.70 14.82
CA LEU A 187 -15.08 11.90 14.41
C LEU A 187 -15.31 10.73 15.36
N ASN A 188 -16.55 10.23 15.44
CA ASN A 188 -16.88 9.12 16.32
C ASN A 188 -16.15 7.85 15.86
N PRO A 189 -15.31 7.22 16.71
CA PRO A 189 -14.51 6.06 16.32
C PRO A 189 -15.34 4.90 15.80
N LYS A 190 -16.59 4.74 16.25
CA LYS A 190 -17.49 3.66 15.83
C LYS A 190 -17.81 3.70 14.34
N ASP A 191 -17.78 4.89 13.74
CA ASP A 191 -18.11 5.12 12.33
C ASP A 191 -16.89 4.91 11.43
N VAL A 192 -15.69 4.80 12.01
CA VAL A 192 -14.41 4.75 11.29
C VAL A 192 -13.56 3.52 11.63
N LEU A 193 -14.04 2.64 12.53
CA LEU A 193 -13.26 1.49 12.98
C LEU A 193 -12.67 0.73 11.77
N PRO A 194 -11.34 0.56 11.72
CA PRO A 194 -10.68 -0.20 10.68
C PRO A 194 -11.20 -1.63 10.75
N SER A 195 -11.17 -2.32 9.62
CA SER A 195 -11.38 -3.76 9.64
C SER A 195 -10.26 -4.40 10.50
N GLY A 196 -9.07 -3.77 10.53
CA GLY A 196 -7.92 -4.24 11.31
C GLY A 196 -7.24 -5.40 10.61
N GLY A 197 -7.21 -5.37 9.27
CA GLY A 197 -6.77 -6.49 8.46
C GLY A 197 -5.26 -6.51 8.20
N TYR A 198 -4.77 -7.66 7.78
CA TYR A 198 -3.40 -7.83 7.30
C TYR A 198 -3.39 -8.61 5.97
N PRO A 199 -2.45 -8.31 5.07
CA PRO A 199 -2.34 -9.02 3.81
C PRO A 199 -1.66 -10.38 4.02
N VAL A 200 -2.21 -11.41 3.39
CA VAL A 200 -1.54 -12.69 3.13
C VAL A 200 -1.22 -12.70 1.64
N ILE A 201 0.07 -12.72 1.31
CA ILE A 201 0.57 -12.65 -0.07
C ILE A 201 1.08 -14.04 -0.47
N GLU A 202 0.48 -14.62 -1.49
CA GLU A 202 0.88 -15.89 -2.10
C GLU A 202 1.54 -15.62 -3.45
N LEU A 203 2.70 -16.23 -3.67
CA LEU A 203 3.48 -16.08 -4.90
C LEU A 203 3.48 -17.40 -5.67
N GLN A 204 3.05 -17.36 -6.93
CA GLN A 204 3.01 -18.53 -7.80
C GLN A 204 3.89 -18.34 -9.03
N GLY A 205 4.75 -19.31 -9.30
CA GLY A 205 5.69 -19.22 -10.40
C GLY A 205 6.62 -20.42 -10.51
N SER A 206 7.68 -20.24 -11.30
CA SER A 206 8.78 -21.17 -11.47
C SER A 206 10.10 -20.40 -11.45
N ALA A 207 11.23 -21.10 -11.45
CA ALA A 207 12.54 -20.44 -11.52
C ALA A 207 12.56 -19.37 -12.63
N ARG A 208 12.97 -18.14 -12.28
CA ARG A 208 13.07 -16.95 -13.14
C ARG A 208 11.74 -16.38 -13.67
N SER A 209 10.59 -16.91 -13.27
CA SER A 209 9.30 -16.46 -13.77
C SER A 209 8.23 -16.46 -12.69
N LEU A 210 7.64 -15.29 -12.46
CA LEU A 210 6.42 -15.14 -11.68
C LEU A 210 5.22 -15.26 -12.62
N ARG A 211 4.21 -16.05 -12.21
CA ARG A 211 3.00 -16.30 -13.01
C ARG A 211 1.78 -15.60 -12.42
N GLU A 212 1.70 -15.54 -11.10
CA GLU A 212 0.57 -14.93 -10.41
C GLU A 212 0.98 -14.53 -9.00
N VAL A 213 0.41 -13.44 -8.51
CA VAL A 213 0.44 -13.07 -7.09
C VAL A 213 -0.99 -12.99 -6.60
N ARG A 214 -1.30 -13.67 -5.50
CA ARG A 214 -2.63 -13.59 -4.86
C ARG A 214 -2.48 -12.88 -3.54
N VAL A 215 -3.40 -11.97 -3.26
CA VAL A 215 -3.45 -11.26 -2.00
C VAL A 215 -4.80 -11.49 -1.35
N ALA A 216 -4.77 -11.97 -0.11
CA ALA A 216 -5.93 -12.07 0.75
C ALA A 216 -5.80 -11.04 1.87
N TRP A 217 -6.70 -10.05 1.90
CA TRP A 217 -6.79 -9.09 3.01
C TRP A 217 -7.66 -9.66 4.11
N VAL A 218 -7.02 -10.14 5.18
CA VAL A 218 -7.70 -10.87 6.25
C VAL A 218 -8.06 -9.94 7.38
N THR A 219 -9.35 -9.71 7.59
CA THR A 219 -9.88 -8.94 8.72
C THR A 219 -10.13 -9.87 9.93
N PRO A 220 -9.48 -9.64 11.10
CA PRO A 220 -9.75 -10.40 12.31
C PRO A 220 -11.23 -10.31 12.70
N ARG A 221 -11.82 -11.43 13.11
CA ARG A 221 -13.17 -11.42 13.67
C ARG A 221 -13.21 -10.48 14.88
N LYS A 222 -14.20 -9.59 14.93
CA LYS A 222 -14.56 -8.92 16.19
C LYS A 222 -14.99 -10.00 17.17
N THR A 223 -14.13 -10.40 18.09
CA THR A 223 -14.55 -11.22 19.22
C THR A 223 -15.57 -10.40 20.00
N ALA A 224 -16.85 -10.75 19.89
CA ALA A 224 -17.87 -10.24 20.79
C ALA A 224 -17.40 -10.56 22.21
N ARG A 225 -17.07 -9.54 23.00
CA ARG A 225 -16.88 -9.71 24.44
C ARG A 225 -18.16 -10.33 24.96
N ILE A 226 -18.09 -11.61 25.33
CA ILE A 226 -19.13 -12.25 26.13
C ILE A 226 -19.16 -11.44 27.42
N GLN A 227 -20.14 -10.55 27.55
CA GLN A 227 -20.49 -9.98 28.84
C GLN A 227 -20.97 -11.17 29.69
N GLN A 228 -20.07 -11.75 30.46
CA GLN A 228 -20.47 -12.54 31.62
C GLN A 228 -21.16 -11.55 32.57
N LYS A 229 -22.49 -11.52 32.51
CA LYS A 229 -23.30 -11.00 33.60
C LYS A 229 -23.13 -11.98 34.77
N SER A 230 -22.44 -11.55 35.82
CA SER A 230 -22.68 -12.05 37.18
C SER A 230 -23.80 -11.24 37.82
#